data_AF-A0A7X8RG14-F1
#
_entry.id   AF-A0A7X8RG14-F1
#
_cell.length_a   1.000
_cell.length_b   1.000
_cell.length_c   1.000
_cell.angle_alpha   90.00
_cell.angle_beta   90.00
_cell.angle_gamma   90.00
#
_symmetry.space_group_name_H-M   'P 1'
#
loop_
_entity.id
_entity.type
_entity.pdbx_description
1 polymer ?
#
loop_
_entity_poly.entity_id
_entity_poly.type
_entity_poly.pdbx_seq_one_letter_code
_entity_poly.pdbx_strand_id
1 'polypeptide(L)' 'MRIHSLTIENFRGIERLTLEELPETGVIVIHGDNEQGKSTILDALHAALYEKH' A
#
# COMPACT_ATOMS: atom_id res chain seq x y z
N MET A 1 14.13 -1.42 -7.76
CA MET A 1 12.82 -2.07 -7.53
C MET A 1 11.73 -1.06 -7.89
N ARG A 2 10.70 -1.47 -8.63
CA ARG A 2 9.54 -0.62 -8.98
C ARG A 2 8.26 -1.36 -8.58
N ILE A 3 7.35 -0.66 -7.91
CA ILE A 3 6.01 -1.17 -7.60
C ILE A 3 5.12 -0.82 -8.79
N HIS A 4 4.56 -1.83 -9.45
CA HIS A 4 3.67 -1.65 -10.60
C HIS A 4 2.20 -1.53 -10.17
N SER A 5 1.83 -2.30 -9.16
CA SER A 5 0.52 -2.28 -8.52
C SER A 5 0.66 -2.75 -7.07
N LEU A 6 -0.34 -2.44 -6.26
CA LEU A 6 -0.46 -2.91 -4.88
C LEU A 6 -1.92 -3.32 -4.63
N THR A 7 -2.12 -4.58 -4.25
CA THR A 7 -3.42 -5.08 -3.81
C THR A 7 -3.31 -5.52 -2.35
N ILE A 8 -4.17 -4.97 -1.50
CA ILE A 8 -4.29 -5.30 -0.09
C ILE A 8 -5.70 -5.85 0.14
N GLU A 9 -5.79 -7.05 0.72
CA GLU A 9 -7.06 -7.70 1.05
C GLU A 9 -7.01 -8.23 2.48
N ASN A 10 -8.07 -7.97 3.25
CA ASN A 10 -8.24 -8.45 4.63
C ASN A 10 -7.04 -8.20 5.55
N PHE A 11 -6.43 -7.02 5.46
CA PHE A 11 -5.22 -6.67 6.22
C PHE A 11 -5.47 -5.49 7.16
N ARG A 12 -5.40 -5.74 8.47
CA ARG A 12 -5.42 -4.71 9.54
C ARG A 12 -6.46 -3.60 9.33
N GLY A 13 -7.71 -3.99 9.09
CA GLY A 13 -8.84 -3.06 8.91
C GLY A 13 -9.05 -2.55 7.48
N ILE A 14 -8.16 -2.87 6.54
CA ILE A 14 -8.40 -2.71 5.11
C ILE A 14 -9.10 -3.98 4.61
N GLU A 15 -10.39 -3.85 4.24
CA GLU A 15 -11.12 -4.93 3.58
C GLU A 15 -10.56 -5.17 2.18
N ARG A 16 -10.48 -4.10 1.37
CA ARG A 16 -9.86 -4.13 0.04
C ARG A 16 -9.34 -2.77 -0.36
N LEU A 17 -8.11 -2.74 -0.85
CA LEU A 17 -7.50 -1.57 -1.49
C LEU A 17 -6.66 -2.03 -2.68
N THR A 18 -6.93 -1.45 -3.85
CA THR A 18 -6.16 -1.72 -5.07
C THR A 18 -5.64 -0.41 -5.62
N LEU A 19 -4.31 -0.33 -5.78
CA LEU A 19 -3.63 0.74 -6.49
C LEU A 19 -3.09 0.18 -7.81
N GLU A 20 -3.68 0.64 -8.91
CA GLU A 20 -3.30 0.29 -10.27
C GLU A 20 -2.69 1.51 -10.97
N GLU A 21 -2.10 1.30 -12.15
CA GLU A 21 -1.59 2.37 -13.01
C GLU A 21 -0.63 3.35 -12.31
N LEU A 22 0.24 2.82 -11.43
CA LEU A 22 1.19 3.67 -10.73
C LEU A 22 2.13 4.36 -11.73
N PRO A 23 2.36 5.68 -11.58
CA PRO A 23 3.15 6.44 -12.54
C PRO A 23 4.58 5.90 -12.62
N GLU A 24 5.15 5.92 -13.83
CA GLU A 24 6.48 5.38 -14.05
C GLU A 24 7.61 6.19 -13.39
N THR A 25 7.37 7.48 -13.21
CA THR A 25 8.28 8.44 -12.59
C THR A 25 7.50 9.45 -11.76
N GLY A 26 8.18 10.11 -10.81
CA GLY A 26 7.60 11.15 -9.97
C GLY A 26 7.43 10.74 -8.51
N VAL A 27 6.52 11.43 -7.82
CA VAL A 27 6.25 11.23 -6.39
C VAL A 27 4.78 10.90 -6.20
N ILE A 28 4.52 9.79 -5.50
CA ILE A 28 3.16 9.39 -5.08
C ILE A 28 2.98 9.82 -3.62
N VAL A 29 1.88 10.48 -3.31
CA VAL A 29 1.55 10.93 -1.96
C VAL A 29 0.29 10.22 -1.48
N ILE A 30 0.40 9.48 -0.37
CA ILE A 30 -0.75 8.92 0.35
C ILE A 30 -1.16 9.95 1.41
N HIS A 31 -2.34 10.55 1.27
CA HIS A 31 -2.85 11.59 2.16
C HIS A 31 -4.25 11.24 2.71
N GLY A 32 -4.67 11.94 3.76
CA GLY A 32 -5.94 11.73 4.47
C GLY A 32 -5.79 11.99 5.97
N ASP A 33 -6.90 11.99 6.71
CA ASP A 33 -6.85 12.24 8.15
C ASP A 33 -6.22 11.06 8.92
N ASN A 34 -5.93 11.29 10.20
CA ASN A 34 -5.42 10.25 11.08
C ASN A 34 -6.37 9.05 11.11
N GLU A 35 -5.81 7.87 11.36
CA GLU A 35 -6.54 6.61 11.51
C GLU A 35 -7.32 6.12 10.27
N GLN A 36 -7.21 6.80 9.12
CA GLN A 36 -7.78 6.35 7.85
C GLN A 36 -6.93 5.28 7.11
N GLY A 37 -6.11 4.50 7.82
CA GLY A 37 -5.38 3.37 7.23
C GLY A 37 -4.09 3.69 6.46
N LYS A 38 -3.60 4.94 6.47
CA LYS A 38 -2.35 5.32 5.76
C LYS A 38 -1.13 4.51 6.22
N SER A 39 -0.91 4.40 7.54
CA SER A 39 0.18 3.57 8.09
C SER A 39 -0.03 2.09 7.78
N THR A 40 -1.28 1.63 7.77
CA THR A 40 -1.63 0.25 7.41
C THR A 40 -1.22 -0.11 5.98
N ILE A 41 -1.36 0.82 5.02
CA ILE A 41 -0.90 0.61 3.64
C ILE A 41 0.63 0.41 3.60
N LEU A 42 1.38 1.21 4.36
CA LEU A 42 2.84 1.07 4.46
C LEU A 42 3.26 -0.24 5.13
N ASP A 43 2.55 -0.66 6.19
CA ASP A 43 2.79 -1.94 6.85
C ASP A 43 2.56 -3.12 5.90
N ALA A 44 1.48 -3.08 5.12
CA ALA A 44 1.17 -4.12 4.13
C ALA A 44 2.25 -4.19 3.05
N LEU A 45 2.70 -3.02 2.56
CA LEU A 45 3.78 -2.94 1.58
C LEU A 45 5.10 -3.50 2.14
N HIS A 46 5.43 -3.18 3.39
CA HIS A 46 6.61 -3.71 4.05
C HIS A 46 6.54 -5.24 4.20
N ALA A 47 5.41 -5.76 4.67
CA ALA A 47 5.20 -7.20 4.81
C ALA A 47 5.36 -7.93 3.48
N ALA A 48 4.73 -7.43 2.42
CA ALA A 48 4.79 -8.05 1.09
C ALA A 48 6.20 -8.09 0.48
N LEU A 49 7.07 -7.16 0.85
CA LEU A 49 8.41 -7.04 0.28
C LEU A 49 9.50 -7.71 1.12
N TYR A 50 9.32 -7.79 2.44
CA TYR A 50 10.42 -8.11 3.37
C TYR A 50 10.12 -9.25 4.34
N GLU A 51 8.86 -9.60 4.57
CA GLU A 51 8.55 -10.74 5.43
C GLU A 51 8.67 -12.06 4.64
N LYS A 52 9.27 -13.06 5.27
CA LYS A 52 9.39 -14.41 4.70
C LYS A 52 8.11 -15.19 5.00
N HIS A 53 7.61 -15.89 3.99
CA HIS A 53 6.55 -16.89 4.11
C HIS A 53 7.12 -18.26 4.51
#